data_AF-I8TMG9-F1
#
_entry.id   AF-I8TMG9-F1
#
_cell.length_a   1.000
_cell.length_b   1.000
_cell.length_c   1.000
_cell.angle_alpha   90.00
_cell.angle_beta   90.00
_cell.angle_gamma   90.00
#
_symmetry.space_group_name_H-M   'P 1'
#
loop_
_entity.id
_entity.type
_entity.pdbx_description
1 polymer ?
#
loop_
_entity_poly.entity_id
_entity_poly.type
_entity_poly.pdbx_seq_one_letter_code
_entity_poly.pdbx_strand_id
1 'polypeptide(L)'
;MLSSLTTSTPTTDSTKLCPSQLTGTSIMLEVSESSYKTVNHNTLLADSVQGLINTDLLKPDDEVVSTYVCRFDHGYPTPSLERYGAMTNILIYLQEKNILSQGRFGSWKYGVGNQDHSFMLGVEAVELILFSGFEVTLSNPDFVNSRANTECRLASTKVVQGSLSSGQ
;
A
#
# COMPACT_ATOMS: atom_id res chain seq x y z
N MET A 1 0.59 10.32 5.23
CA MET A 1 -0.50 10.41 6.23
C MET A 1 -1.82 10.37 5.49
N LEU A 2 -2.80 9.62 6.00
CA LEU A 2 -4.17 9.60 5.47
C LEU A 2 -5.04 10.44 6.40
N SER A 3 -5.75 11.43 5.86
CA SER A 3 -6.84 12.10 6.57
C SER A 3 -8.14 11.91 5.81
N SER A 4 -9.24 11.68 6.51
CA SER A 4 -10.57 11.57 5.90
C SER A 4 -11.53 12.53 6.58
N LEU A 5 -12.36 13.19 5.77
CA LEU A 5 -13.34 14.18 6.15
C LEU A 5 -14.68 13.74 5.58
N THR A 6 -15.69 13.54 6.43
CA THR A 6 -17.05 13.30 5.96
C THR A 6 -17.87 14.55 6.16
N THR A 7 -18.52 15.01 5.09
CA THR A 7 -19.48 16.11 5.12
C THR A 7 -20.88 15.58 4.99
N SER A 8 -21.84 16.25 5.64
CA SER A 8 -23.26 16.00 5.43
C SER A 8 -23.91 17.22 4.76
N THR A 9 -24.96 16.95 3.99
CA THR A 9 -25.86 18.03 3.58
C THR A 9 -26.75 18.42 4.76
N PRO A 10 -26.91 19.72 5.07
CA PRO A 10 -27.80 20.13 6.15
C PRO A 10 -29.23 19.78 5.73
N THR A 11 -29.86 18.85 6.46
CA THR A 11 -31.29 18.64 6.40
C THR A 11 -31.94 19.44 7.52
N THR A 12 -33.01 20.17 7.18
CA THR A 12 -33.66 21.22 8.00
C THR A 12 -34.40 20.72 9.24
N ASP A 13 -34.18 19.48 9.71
CA ASP A 13 -34.90 18.89 10.84
C ASP A 13 -33.94 18.30 11.88
N SER A 14 -33.78 19.02 13.00
CA SER A 14 -32.83 18.73 14.07
C SER A 14 -33.28 17.60 15.03
N THR A 15 -34.36 16.87 14.73
CA THR A 15 -34.94 15.93 15.70
C THR A 15 -34.76 14.44 15.40
N LYS A 16 -34.15 14.04 14.28
CA LYS A 16 -33.84 12.63 13.99
C LYS A 16 -32.58 12.45 13.13
N LEU A 17 -31.41 12.35 13.75
CA LEU A 17 -30.25 11.75 13.09
C LEU A 17 -30.25 10.23 13.32
N CYS A 18 -31.08 9.52 12.58
CA CYS A 18 -30.86 8.10 12.33
C CYS A 18 -29.70 7.98 11.33
N PRO A 19 -28.67 7.12 11.53
CA PRO A 19 -27.54 7.00 10.60
C PRO A 19 -27.95 6.70 9.15
N SER A 20 -29.14 6.13 8.95
CA SER A 20 -29.75 5.87 7.64
C SER A 20 -30.31 7.10 6.92
N GLN A 21 -30.28 8.29 7.53
CA GLN A 21 -30.81 9.54 6.95
C GLN A 21 -29.72 10.60 6.68
N LEU A 22 -28.47 10.34 7.06
CA LEU A 22 -27.33 11.19 6.70
C LEU A 22 -26.91 10.86 5.26
N THR A 23 -27.34 11.69 4.31
CA THR A 23 -26.72 11.75 2.98
C THR A 23 -25.45 12.59 3.08
N GLY A 24 -24.30 11.93 3.06
CA GLY A 24 -22.99 12.58 3.18
C GLY A 24 -21.97 12.03 2.20
N THR A 25 -21.01 12.87 1.82
CA THR A 25 -19.85 12.49 1.00
C THR A 25 -18.63 12.44 1.90
N SER A 26 -17.71 11.51 1.63
CA SER A 26 -16.40 11.48 2.28
C SER A 26 -15.30 11.86 1.30
N ILE A 27 -14.39 12.71 1.75
CA ILE A 27 -13.16 13.09 1.07
C ILE A 27 -12.00 12.47 1.84
N MET A 28 -11.14 11.75 1.14
CA MET A 28 -9.90 11.22 1.69
C MET A 28 -8.71 11.95 1.06
N LEU A 29 -7.77 12.37 1.91
CA LEU A 29 -6.60 13.14 1.56
C LEU A 29 -5.34 12.40 1.98
N GLU A 30 -4.28 12.61 1.19
CA GLU A 30 -2.96 12.06 1.46
C GLU A 30 -1.93 13.19 1.50
N VAL A 31 -1.22 13.29 2.63
CA VAL A 31 -0.14 14.27 2.82
C VAL A 31 1.16 13.54 3.10
N SER A 32 2.18 13.78 2.25
CA SER A 32 3.52 13.22 2.40
C SER A 32 4.35 13.96 3.45
N GLU A 33 5.24 13.23 4.12
CA GLU A 33 6.16 13.73 5.14
C GLU A 33 7.54 13.10 4.89
N SER A 34 8.60 13.91 5.03
CA SER A 34 10.00 13.45 5.04
C SER A 34 10.88 14.46 5.76
N SER A 35 12.18 14.17 5.89
CA SER A 35 13.17 15.15 6.36
C SER A 35 13.27 16.40 5.47
N TYR A 36 12.86 16.31 4.20
CA TYR A 36 12.88 17.41 3.23
C TYR A 36 11.52 18.13 3.10
N LYS A 37 10.44 17.50 3.58
CA LYS A 37 9.09 18.07 3.59
C LYS A 37 8.45 17.73 4.94
N THR A 38 8.74 18.55 5.93
CA THR A 38 8.21 18.38 7.29
C THR A 38 6.71 18.68 7.33
N VAL A 39 6.01 18.11 8.32
CA VAL A 39 4.58 18.31 8.54
C VAL A 39 4.34 18.74 9.98
N ASN A 40 3.58 19.82 10.17
CA ASN A 40 3.09 20.20 11.49
C ASN A 40 1.81 19.42 11.81
N HIS A 41 1.97 18.34 12.57
CA HIS A 41 0.86 17.44 12.93
C HIS A 41 -0.25 18.13 13.73
N ASN A 42 0.06 19.21 14.45
CA ASN A 42 -0.92 19.94 15.26
C ASN A 42 -1.87 20.79 14.41
N THR A 43 -1.43 21.27 13.25
CA THR A 43 -2.23 22.14 12.37
C THR A 43 -2.75 21.41 11.14
N LEU A 44 -2.24 20.22 10.84
CA LEU A 44 -2.48 19.54 9.58
C LEU A 44 -3.97 19.37 9.22
N LEU A 45 -4.83 19.01 10.18
CA LEU A 45 -6.25 18.83 9.90
C LEU A 45 -6.89 20.16 9.45
N ALA A 46 -6.60 21.25 10.17
CA ALA A 46 -7.09 22.59 9.82
C ALA A 46 -6.51 23.04 8.47
N ASP A 47 -5.21 22.84 8.25
CA ASP A 47 -4.54 23.15 6.99
C ASP A 47 -5.15 22.36 5.81
N SER A 48 -5.53 21.09 6.04
CA SER A 48 -6.18 20.24 5.04
C SER A 48 -7.59 20.71 4.70
N VAL A 49 -8.40 21.06 5.71
CA VAL A 49 -9.74 21.62 5.49
C VAL A 49 -9.66 22.95 4.75
N GLN A 50 -8.74 23.83 5.14
CA GLN A 50 -8.51 25.08 4.43
C GLN A 50 -8.06 24.83 2.98
N GLY A 51 -7.22 23.81 2.75
CA GLY A 51 -6.82 23.37 1.41
C GLY A 51 -8.00 22.89 0.55
N LEU A 52 -8.95 22.16 1.13
CA LEU A 52 -10.18 21.76 0.44
C LEU A 52 -11.03 22.95 0.02
N ILE A 53 -11.15 23.95 0.89
CA ILE A 53 -11.87 25.20 0.58
C ILE A 53 -11.16 25.97 -0.53
N ASN A 54 -9.83 26.10 -0.43
CA ASN A 54 -9.01 26.80 -1.43
C ASN A 54 -9.05 26.15 -2.82
N THR A 55 -9.47 24.88 -2.90
CA THR A 55 -9.55 24.10 -4.15
C THR A 55 -10.99 23.82 -4.58
N ASP A 56 -11.98 24.49 -3.96
CA ASP A 56 -13.41 24.32 -4.22
C ASP A 56 -13.93 22.88 -4.04
N LEU A 57 -13.20 22.03 -3.31
CA LEU A 57 -13.63 20.67 -2.93
C LEU A 57 -14.56 20.69 -1.71
N LEU A 58 -14.49 21.75 -0.90
CA LEU A 58 -15.44 22.09 0.15
C LEU A 58 -15.84 23.56 0.01
N LYS A 59 -17.09 23.88 0.30
CA LYS A 59 -17.51 25.26 0.49
C LYS A 59 -17.26 25.71 1.93
N PRO A 60 -17.06 27.00 2.20
CA PRO A 60 -16.88 27.51 3.56
C PRO A 60 -18.03 27.22 4.53
N ASP A 61 -19.24 27.01 4.00
CA ASP A 61 -20.47 26.71 4.74
C ASP A 61 -20.83 25.21 4.78
N ASP A 62 -20.01 24.34 4.20
CA ASP A 62 -20.22 22.89 4.30
C ASP A 62 -20.00 22.40 5.74
N GLU A 63 -20.90 21.52 6.20
CA GLU A 63 -20.84 20.94 7.53
C GLU A 63 -19.91 19.72 7.56
N VAL A 64 -18.80 19.82 8.30
CA VAL A 64 -17.89 18.70 8.57
C VAL A 64 -18.39 17.92 9.79
N VAL A 65 -18.91 16.72 9.57
CA VAL A 65 -19.50 15.88 10.63
C VAL A 65 -18.59 14.76 11.12
N SER A 66 -17.52 14.44 10.38
CA SER A 66 -16.51 13.48 10.82
C SER A 66 -15.13 13.86 10.32
N THR A 67 -14.13 13.60 11.15
CA THR A 67 -12.71 13.77 10.82
C THR A 67 -11.93 12.54 11.27
N TYR A 68 -10.92 12.19 10.48
CA TYR A 68 -9.99 11.11 10.78
C TYR A 68 -8.60 11.53 10.33
N VAL A 69 -7.59 11.25 11.15
CA VAL A 69 -6.18 11.51 10.86
C VAL A 69 -5.37 10.31 11.29
N CYS A 70 -4.60 9.74 10.36
CA CYS A 70 -3.76 8.58 10.62
C CYS A 70 -2.39 8.70 9.96
N ARG A 71 -1.35 8.61 10.79
CA ARG A 71 0.04 8.64 10.35
C ARG A 71 0.59 7.24 10.16
N PHE A 72 1.08 6.99 8.95
CA PHE A 72 1.88 5.84 8.61
C PHE A 72 3.32 6.31 8.46
N ASP A 73 4.22 5.76 9.26
CA ASP A 73 5.63 6.14 9.25
C ASP A 73 6.30 5.75 7.92
N HIS A 74 6.04 4.53 7.47
CA HIS A 74 6.47 4.02 6.17
C HIS A 74 5.30 4.08 5.19
N GLY A 75 5.25 5.13 4.37
CA GLY A 75 4.19 5.33 3.36
C GLY A 75 4.61 4.90 1.94
N TYR A 76 5.76 5.39 1.48
CA TYR A 76 6.25 5.14 0.12
C TYR A 76 7.72 4.69 0.12
N PRO A 77 8.06 3.55 -0.53
CA PRO A 77 9.44 3.18 -0.78
C PRO A 77 10.00 4.04 -1.92
N THR A 78 10.66 5.15 -1.56
CA THR A 78 11.16 6.14 -2.52
C THR A 78 12.14 5.51 -3.54
N PRO A 79 11.91 5.68 -4.86
CA PRO A 79 12.80 5.16 -5.90
C PRO A 79 14.03 6.08 -6.10
N SER A 80 14.89 6.20 -5.08
CA SER A 80 16.12 7.00 -5.19
C SER A 80 17.13 6.36 -6.15
N LEU A 81 18.13 7.15 -6.59
CA LEU A 81 19.18 6.68 -7.50
C LEU A 81 20.00 5.54 -6.87
N GLU A 82 20.24 5.63 -5.56
CA GLU A 82 21.06 4.71 -4.78
C GLU A 82 20.31 3.42 -4.42
N ARG A 83 18.97 3.45 -4.49
CA ARG A 83 18.10 2.35 -4.05
C ARG A 83 18.52 1.02 -4.67
N TYR A 84 18.77 0.99 -5.98
CA TYR A 84 19.07 -0.28 -6.66
C TYR A 84 20.33 -0.96 -6.11
N GLY A 85 21.43 -0.20 -5.93
CA GLY A 85 22.67 -0.72 -5.39
C GLY A 85 22.52 -1.21 -3.95
N ALA A 86 21.89 -0.39 -3.10
CA ALA A 86 21.65 -0.74 -1.70
C ALA A 86 20.77 -2.01 -1.57
N MET A 87 19.65 -2.04 -2.28
CA MET A 87 18.68 -3.13 -2.17
C MET A 87 19.22 -4.45 -2.74
N THR A 88 20.03 -4.40 -3.80
CA THR A 88 20.69 -5.60 -4.34
C THR A 88 21.55 -6.28 -3.27
N ASN A 89 22.39 -5.51 -2.59
CA ASN A 89 23.26 -6.03 -1.54
C ASN A 89 22.47 -6.57 -0.33
N ILE A 90 21.43 -5.85 0.08
CA ILE A 90 20.57 -6.25 1.22
C ILE A 90 19.85 -7.56 0.92
N LEU A 91 19.20 -7.67 -0.24
CA LEU A 91 18.43 -8.84 -0.61
C LEU A 91 19.31 -10.08 -0.78
N ILE A 92 20.49 -9.95 -1.40
CA ILE A 92 21.47 -11.05 -1.51
C ILE A 92 21.90 -11.52 -0.13
N TYR A 93 22.29 -10.60 0.76
CA TYR A 93 22.72 -10.94 2.12
C TYR A 93 21.64 -11.68 2.92
N LEU A 94 20.37 -11.25 2.79
CA LEU A 94 19.25 -11.91 3.45
C LEU A 94 18.98 -13.29 2.84
N GLN A 95 19.05 -13.42 1.52
CA GLN A 95 18.85 -14.69 0.83
C GLN A 95 19.92 -15.73 1.19
N GLU A 96 21.18 -15.33 1.35
CA GLU A 96 22.27 -16.19 1.87
C GLU A 96 21.99 -16.74 3.28
N LYS A 97 21.06 -16.12 4.01
CA LYS A 97 20.59 -16.55 5.33
C LYS A 97 19.23 -17.24 5.30
N ASN A 98 18.77 -17.65 4.11
CA ASN A 98 17.45 -18.24 3.88
C ASN A 98 16.29 -17.30 4.28
N ILE A 99 16.47 -15.98 4.09
CA ILE A 99 15.42 -14.98 4.33
C ILE A 99 15.06 -14.33 2.99
N LEU A 100 13.82 -14.55 2.54
CA LEU A 100 13.24 -13.85 1.39
C LEU A 100 12.47 -12.62 1.87
N SER A 101 13.06 -11.43 1.71
CA SER A 101 12.42 -10.16 2.10
C SER A 101 11.56 -9.62 0.95
N GLN A 102 10.24 -9.71 1.11
CA GLN A 102 9.26 -9.42 0.05
C GLN A 102 8.23 -8.35 0.42
N GLY A 103 7.55 -7.83 -0.60
CA GLY A 103 6.46 -6.86 -0.47
C GLY A 103 6.90 -5.40 -0.50
N ARG A 104 5.94 -4.47 -0.36
CA ARG A 104 6.12 -3.02 -0.54
C ARG A 104 7.36 -2.43 0.14
N PHE A 105 7.62 -2.81 1.39
CA PHE A 105 8.79 -2.36 2.15
C PHE A 105 9.83 -3.45 2.38
N GLY A 106 9.53 -4.72 2.07
CA GLY A 106 10.51 -5.80 2.17
C GLY A 106 11.49 -5.80 1.00
N SER A 107 10.98 -5.63 -0.23
CA SER A 107 11.81 -5.53 -1.44
C SER A 107 12.06 -4.08 -1.87
N TRP A 108 11.34 -3.12 -1.27
CA TRP A 108 11.47 -1.67 -1.52
C TRP A 108 11.34 -1.26 -3.00
N LYS A 109 10.65 -2.05 -3.82
CA LYS A 109 10.41 -1.73 -5.24
C LYS A 109 9.02 -1.15 -5.45
N TYR A 110 8.92 0.17 -5.50
CA TYR A 110 7.65 0.87 -5.74
C TYR A 110 6.90 0.38 -7.00
N GLY A 111 7.60 0.11 -8.10
CA GLY A 111 7.00 -0.34 -9.36
C GLY A 111 6.29 -1.70 -9.30
N VAL A 112 6.49 -2.46 -8.23
CA VAL A 112 5.77 -3.70 -7.90
C VAL A 112 5.31 -3.68 -6.44
N GLY A 113 4.85 -2.50 -5.98
CA GLY A 113 4.50 -2.23 -4.58
C GLY A 113 3.00 -2.08 -4.30
N ASN A 114 2.13 -2.37 -5.28
CA ASN A 114 0.67 -2.37 -5.09
C ASN A 114 0.22 -3.68 -4.42
N GLN A 115 -1.09 -3.80 -4.16
CA GLN A 115 -1.68 -4.93 -3.43
C GLN A 115 -1.50 -6.26 -4.17
N ASP A 116 -1.84 -6.29 -5.45
CA ASP A 116 -1.69 -7.43 -6.36
C ASP A 116 -0.24 -7.90 -6.45
N HIS A 117 0.70 -6.97 -6.65
CA HIS A 117 2.11 -7.27 -6.71
C HIS A 117 2.63 -7.81 -5.38
N SER A 118 2.29 -7.16 -4.26
CA SER A 118 2.72 -7.60 -2.93
C SER A 118 2.20 -9.00 -2.60
N PHE A 119 0.96 -9.30 -3.02
CA PHE A 119 0.40 -10.64 -2.91
C PHE A 119 1.20 -11.65 -3.75
N MET A 120 1.45 -11.33 -5.02
CA MET A 120 2.21 -12.21 -5.92
C MET A 120 3.67 -12.39 -5.52
N LEU A 121 4.32 -11.38 -4.94
CA LEU A 121 5.66 -11.51 -4.36
C LEU A 121 5.69 -12.57 -3.25
N GLY A 122 4.64 -12.68 -2.44
CA GLY A 122 4.51 -13.74 -1.44
C GLY A 122 4.26 -15.11 -2.07
N VAL A 123 3.38 -15.19 -3.08
CA VAL A 123 3.10 -16.43 -3.82
C VAL A 123 4.37 -16.96 -4.48
N GLU A 124 5.06 -16.12 -5.24
CA GLU A 124 6.28 -16.50 -5.97
C GLU A 124 7.44 -16.87 -5.04
N ALA A 125 7.57 -16.22 -3.88
CA ALA A 125 8.56 -16.61 -2.87
C ALA A 125 8.32 -18.02 -2.32
N VAL A 126 7.06 -18.39 -2.06
CA VAL A 126 6.71 -19.75 -1.65
C VAL A 126 6.95 -20.75 -2.79
N GLU A 127 6.66 -20.37 -4.04
CA GLU A 127 6.95 -21.21 -5.20
C GLU A 127 8.45 -21.44 -5.42
N LEU A 128 9.28 -20.41 -5.19
CA LEU A 128 10.73 -20.51 -5.21
C LEU A 128 11.22 -21.54 -4.17
N ILE A 129 10.70 -21.48 -2.95
CA ILE A 129 11.08 -22.38 -1.86
C ILE A 129 10.68 -23.83 -2.14
N LEU A 130 9.44 -24.07 -2.61
CA LEU A 130 8.87 -25.41 -2.70
C LEU A 130 9.11 -26.11 -4.04
N PHE A 131 9.27 -25.36 -5.13
CA PHE A 131 9.27 -25.89 -6.50
C PHE A 131 10.43 -25.39 -7.35
N SER A 132 11.41 -24.68 -6.75
CA SER A 132 12.50 -24.02 -7.48
C SER A 132 11.98 -23.07 -8.59
N GLY A 133 10.87 -22.38 -8.31
CA GLY A 133 10.27 -21.40 -9.21
C GLY A 133 11.13 -20.13 -9.38
N PHE A 134 10.57 -19.12 -10.05
CA PHE A 134 11.22 -17.82 -10.25
C PHE A 134 10.35 -16.70 -9.69
N GLU A 135 10.98 -15.72 -9.03
CA GLU A 135 10.31 -14.50 -8.56
C GLU A 135 10.27 -13.45 -9.67
N VAL A 136 9.38 -13.66 -10.64
CA VAL A 136 9.23 -12.82 -11.84
C VAL A 136 8.73 -11.42 -11.48
N THR A 137 7.82 -11.29 -10.53
CA THR A 137 7.32 -9.99 -10.05
C THR A 137 8.46 -9.17 -9.45
N LEU A 138 9.36 -9.79 -8.69
CA LEU A 138 10.49 -9.08 -8.09
C LEU A 138 11.55 -8.71 -9.14
N SER A 139 11.88 -9.64 -10.04
CA SER A 139 13.01 -9.51 -10.96
C SER A 139 12.68 -8.65 -12.19
N ASN A 140 11.48 -8.80 -12.77
CA ASN A 140 11.10 -8.20 -14.04
C ASN A 140 9.76 -7.41 -13.94
N PRO A 141 9.72 -6.25 -13.27
CA PRO A 141 8.54 -5.39 -13.19
C PRO A 141 7.86 -5.09 -14.54
N ASP A 142 8.64 -4.78 -15.58
CA ASP A 142 8.08 -4.44 -16.90
C ASP A 142 7.35 -5.62 -17.54
N PHE A 143 7.83 -6.84 -17.30
CA PHE A 143 7.20 -8.06 -17.82
C PHE A 143 5.84 -8.30 -17.16
N VAL A 144 5.77 -8.23 -15.83
CA VAL A 144 4.51 -8.50 -15.11
C VAL A 144 3.47 -7.40 -15.30
N ASN A 145 3.91 -6.14 -15.48
CA ASN A 145 3.03 -4.98 -15.68
C ASN A 145 2.48 -4.87 -17.11
N SER A 146 3.15 -5.44 -18.11
CA SER A 146 2.76 -5.31 -19.52
C SER A 146 1.77 -6.38 -20.00
N ARG A 147 1.35 -7.30 -19.12
CA ARG A 147 0.49 -8.43 -19.46
C ARG A 147 -0.44 -8.85 -18.33
N ALA A 148 -1.47 -9.60 -18.67
CA ALA A 148 -2.20 -10.41 -17.69
C ALA A 148 -1.45 -11.72 -17.43
N ASN A 149 -1.13 -12.00 -16.16
CA ASN A 149 -0.48 -13.24 -15.73
C ASN A 149 -1.57 -14.25 -15.34
N THR A 150 -1.78 -15.27 -16.17
CA THR A 150 -2.95 -16.19 -16.07
C THR A 150 -2.57 -17.65 -15.79
N GLU A 151 -1.27 -17.93 -15.71
CA GLU A 151 -0.68 -19.25 -15.54
C GLU A 151 -0.88 -19.78 -14.11
N CYS A 152 -0.64 -18.94 -13.10
CA CYS A 152 -0.87 -19.28 -11.70
C CYS A 152 -2.37 -19.18 -11.35
N ARG A 153 -2.94 -20.25 -10.78
CA ARG A 153 -4.37 -20.35 -10.44
C ARG A 153 -4.53 -21.03 -9.10
N LEU A 154 -5.47 -20.54 -8.30
CA LEU A 154 -5.75 -21.07 -6.95
C LEU A 154 -6.17 -22.56 -6.97
N ALA A 155 -6.88 -23.00 -8.01
CA ALA A 155 -7.35 -24.38 -8.14
C ALA A 155 -6.27 -25.36 -8.63
N SER A 156 -5.09 -24.87 -9.02
CA SER A 156 -4.01 -25.73 -9.51
C SER A 156 -3.32 -26.44 -8.34
N THR A 157 -3.37 -27.77 -8.31
CA THR A 157 -2.64 -28.55 -7.32
C THR A 157 -1.20 -28.76 -7.80
N LYS A 158 -0.22 -28.17 -7.11
CA LYS A 158 1.20 -28.52 -7.25
C LYS A 158 1.58 -29.50 -6.13
N VAL A 159 2.13 -30.65 -6.50
CA VAL A 159 2.57 -31.67 -5.52
C VAL A 159 4.03 -31.39 -5.17
N VAL A 160 4.33 -31.18 -3.89
CA VAL A 160 5.70 -31.09 -3.40
C VAL A 160 6.33 -32.48 -3.49
N GLN A 161 7.29 -32.67 -4.39
CA GLN A 161 8.09 -33.91 -4.42
C GLN A 161 9.04 -33.88 -3.22
N GLY A 162 8.64 -34.51 -2.12
CA GLY A 162 9.54 -34.73 -1.00
C GLY A 162 10.60 -35.76 -1.36
N SER A 163 11.84 -35.33 -1.58
CA SER A 163 12.99 -36.21 -1.41
C SER A 163 13.25 -36.36 0.08
N LEU A 164 12.56 -37.33 0.71
CA LEU A 164 13.08 -37.91 1.95
C LEU A 164 14.37 -38.63 1.58
N SER A 165 15.51 -37.99 1.80
CA SER A 165 16.78 -38.70 1.87
C SER A 165 16.69 -39.65 3.06
N SER A 166 16.34 -40.91 2.79
CA SER A 166 16.55 -42.00 3.73
C SER A 166 18.06 -42.11 3.95
N GLY A 167 18.55 -41.51 5.03
CA GLY A 167 19.92 -41.71 5.48
C GLY A 167 20.16 -43.19 5.72
N GLN A 168 21.15 -43.74 5.02
CA GLN A 168 21.92 -44.90 5.49
C GLN A 168 23.13 -44.38 6.28
#